data_AF-A0A924CGK9-F1
#
_entry.id   AF-A0A924CGK9-F1
#
_cell.length_a   1.000
_cell.length_b   1.000
_cell.length_c   1.000
_cell.angle_alpha   90.00
_cell.angle_beta   90.00
_cell.angle_gamma   90.00
#
_symmetry.space_group_name_H-M   'P 1'
#
loop_
_entity.id
_entity.type
_entity.pdbx_description
1 polymer ?
#
loop_
_entity_poly.entity_id
_entity_poly.type
_entity_poly.pdbx_seq_one_letter_code
_entity_poly.pdbx_strand_id
1 'polypeptide(L)'
;MKKKILLAGTILAVIFSACKKADEIFKTDAISDYAPMVVGKYISYQLDSLIYADNINTTDRVISYQVKHLVEDTTTDNLGRKAFTIRRYIRKTANDTWLTDNAFVAINTGNSFEFIENNFRFIKLKEPIKNDYTWKGNSYIDTDPGNSEVKYFDDWNYAYDSLNTPLTLGAITIDSTLKVSERDEVIGDPSNLINFSEINFSVSNYGRGIGLIYHRFVH
;
A
#
# COMPACT_ATOMS: atom_id res chain seq x y z
N MET A 1 68.29 -32.76 -47.42
CA MET A 1 67.06 -32.20 -48.03
C MET A 1 65.94 -32.25 -46.99
N LYS A 2 65.21 -31.15 -46.84
CA LYS A 2 64.46 -30.78 -45.63
C LYS A 2 63.24 -31.67 -45.38
N LYS A 3 63.11 -32.17 -44.15
CA LYS A 3 61.86 -32.61 -43.52
C LYS A 3 61.11 -31.38 -43.00
N LYS A 4 59.77 -31.47 -43.01
CA LYS A 4 58.81 -31.21 -41.91
C LYS A 4 57.52 -30.53 -42.40
N ILE A 5 56.55 -31.43 -42.56
CA ILE A 5 55.10 -31.28 -42.47
C ILE A 5 54.71 -30.69 -41.09
N LEU A 6 53.47 -30.18 -41.02
CA LEU A 6 52.67 -29.68 -39.88
C LEU A 6 52.66 -28.16 -39.70
N LEU A 7 51.83 -27.52 -40.51
CA LEU A 7 51.25 -26.20 -40.28
C LEU A 7 49.72 -26.36 -40.18
N ALA A 8 49.23 -26.98 -39.11
CA ALA A 8 47.79 -27.08 -38.82
C ALA A 8 47.61 -27.35 -37.33
N GLY A 9 47.55 -26.29 -36.51
CA GLY A 9 47.26 -26.46 -35.09
C GLY A 9 47.78 -25.34 -34.21
N THR A 10 47.52 -24.07 -34.53
CA THR A 10 47.78 -22.98 -33.56
C THR A 10 46.97 -21.71 -33.80
N ILE A 11 45.74 -21.79 -34.33
CA ILE A 11 44.80 -20.65 -34.34
C ILE A 11 43.39 -21.22 -34.06
N LEU A 12 43.13 -21.62 -32.81
CA LEU A 12 41.77 -21.83 -32.32
C LEU A 12 41.73 -21.86 -30.79
N ALA A 13 42.25 -20.82 -30.13
CA ALA A 13 42.30 -20.77 -28.65
C ALA A 13 41.89 -19.43 -28.03
N VAL A 14 41.35 -18.50 -28.82
CA VAL A 14 40.84 -17.21 -28.33
C VAL A 14 39.66 -16.94 -29.26
N ILE A 15 38.39 -17.11 -28.88
CA ILE A 15 37.58 -16.13 -28.18
C ILE A 15 36.38 -16.88 -27.56
N PHE A 16 36.50 -17.38 -26.34
CA PHE A 16 35.33 -17.61 -25.48
C PHE A 16 35.35 -16.56 -24.37
N SER A 17 35.18 -15.29 -24.76
CA SER A 17 34.84 -14.25 -23.81
C SER A 17 33.37 -14.43 -23.47
N ALA A 18 33.09 -15.32 -22.53
CA ALA A 18 31.80 -15.44 -21.89
C ALA A 18 31.56 -14.16 -21.11
N CYS A 19 30.85 -13.21 -21.74
CA CYS A 19 30.30 -12.06 -21.06
C CYS A 19 29.34 -12.60 -19.99
N LYS A 20 29.80 -12.70 -18.74
CA LYS A 20 28.90 -12.92 -17.61
C LYS A 20 27.97 -11.71 -17.61
N LYS A 21 26.70 -11.91 -17.95
CA LYS A 21 25.66 -10.94 -17.58
C LYS A 21 25.80 -10.76 -16.08
N ALA A 22 26.23 -9.57 -15.65
CA ALA A 22 26.07 -9.21 -14.26
C ALA A 22 24.56 -9.22 -14.02
N ASP A 23 24.09 -10.05 -13.10
CA ASP A 23 22.74 -9.91 -12.58
C ASP A 23 22.69 -8.50 -11.97
N GLU A 24 22.03 -7.57 -12.65
CA GLU A 24 21.74 -6.27 -12.09
C GLU A 24 20.82 -6.52 -10.89
N ILE A 25 21.40 -6.54 -9.69
CA ILE A 25 20.65 -6.56 -8.45
C ILE A 25 19.89 -5.23 -8.42
N PHE A 26 18.62 -5.26 -8.81
CA PHE A 26 17.75 -4.09 -8.72
C PHE A 26 17.59 -3.75 -7.25
N LYS A 27 18.34 -2.73 -6.80
CA LYS A 27 18.25 -2.22 -5.44
C LYS A 27 16.97 -1.40 -5.33
N THR A 28 15.95 -2.00 -4.73
CA THR A 28 14.69 -1.33 -4.39
C THR A 28 14.75 -0.77 -2.97
N ASP A 29 13.95 0.24 -2.68
CA ASP A 29 13.75 0.71 -1.30
C ASP A 29 13.10 -0.42 -0.48
N ALA A 30 13.42 -0.48 0.81
CA ALA A 30 12.81 -1.48 1.68
C ALA A 30 11.40 -1.04 2.10
N ILE A 31 10.49 -1.99 2.29
CA ILE A 31 9.15 -1.69 2.83
C ILE A 31 9.23 -0.97 4.17
N SER A 32 10.22 -1.29 5.02
CA SER A 32 10.44 -0.62 6.30
C SER A 32 10.74 0.88 6.17
N ASP A 33 11.22 1.34 5.00
CA ASP A 33 11.45 2.76 4.74
C ASP A 33 10.12 3.53 4.63
N TYR A 34 9.02 2.86 4.30
CA TYR A 34 7.68 3.46 4.17
C TYR A 34 6.67 2.93 5.20
N ALA A 35 7.04 1.92 5.99
CA ALA A 35 6.26 1.36 7.09
C ALA A 35 7.17 0.92 8.27
N PRO A 36 7.83 1.85 8.97
CA PRO A 36 8.90 1.53 9.94
C PRO A 36 8.42 0.86 11.24
N MET A 37 7.12 0.90 11.55
CA MET A 37 6.47 0.28 12.72
C MET A 37 7.32 0.24 14.00
N VAL A 38 7.30 1.33 14.78
CA VAL A 38 8.06 1.45 16.03
C VAL A 38 7.11 1.64 17.20
N VAL A 39 7.15 0.74 18.19
CA VAL A 39 6.32 0.82 19.40
C VAL A 39 6.48 2.18 20.09
N GLY A 40 5.35 2.77 20.48
CA GLY A 40 5.28 4.10 21.09
C GLY A 40 5.22 5.26 20.09
N LYS A 41 5.53 5.04 18.80
CA LYS A 41 5.30 6.05 17.76
C LYS A 41 3.84 6.07 17.33
N TYR A 42 3.37 7.25 16.94
CA TYR A 42 2.03 7.44 16.41
C TYR A 42 2.01 8.44 15.26
N ILE A 43 0.93 8.37 14.47
CA ILE A 43 0.57 9.39 13.47
C ILE A 43 -0.85 9.85 13.78
N SER A 44 -1.10 11.15 13.69
CA SER A 44 -2.44 11.71 13.77
C SER A 44 -2.90 12.21 12.42
N TYR A 45 -4.17 11.96 12.10
CA TYR A 45 -4.79 12.34 10.84
C TYR A 45 -6.04 13.18 11.10
N GLN A 46 -6.35 14.03 10.14
CA GLN A 46 -7.72 14.50 9.96
C GLN A 46 -8.48 13.47 9.14
N LEU A 47 -9.60 13.01 9.68
CA LEU A 47 -10.47 12.02 9.08
C LEU A 47 -11.80 12.69 8.74
N ASP A 48 -12.10 12.79 7.45
CA ASP A 48 -13.39 13.24 6.96
C ASP A 48 -14.19 12.03 6.47
N SER A 49 -15.45 11.93 6.91
CA SER A 49 -16.39 10.90 6.50
C SER A 49 -17.60 11.55 5.83
N LEU A 50 -17.87 11.15 4.59
CA LEU A 50 -19.07 11.57 3.85
C LEU A 50 -20.23 10.65 4.24
N ILE A 51 -21.32 11.24 4.71
CA ILE A 51 -22.57 10.55 5.00
C ILE A 51 -23.57 10.99 3.93
N TYR A 52 -24.02 10.03 3.13
CA TYR A 52 -25.04 10.26 2.11
C TYR A 52 -26.40 10.57 2.75
N ALA A 53 -27.22 11.32 2.01
CA ALA A 53 -28.61 11.57 2.37
C ALA A 53 -29.37 10.25 2.56
N ASP A 54 -30.21 10.21 3.59
CA ASP A 54 -31.07 9.08 3.91
C ASP A 54 -32.52 9.57 4.15
N ASN A 55 -33.40 8.67 4.59
CA ASN A 55 -34.79 9.01 4.88
C ASN A 55 -34.97 9.99 6.06
N ILE A 56 -33.92 10.25 6.84
CA ILE A 56 -33.93 11.15 8.00
C ILE A 56 -33.22 12.47 7.67
N ASN A 57 -32.13 12.41 6.90
CA ASN A 57 -31.27 13.52 6.55
C ASN A 57 -31.27 13.69 5.04
N THR A 58 -31.94 14.73 4.56
CA THR A 58 -32.19 14.92 3.11
C THR A 58 -31.00 15.48 2.33
N THR A 59 -29.84 15.68 2.96
CA THR A 59 -28.63 16.22 2.33
C THR A 59 -27.40 15.48 2.80
N ASP A 60 -26.50 15.21 1.87
CA ASP A 60 -25.16 14.71 2.16
C ASP A 60 -24.44 15.64 3.12
N ARG A 61 -23.64 15.06 4.04
CA ARG A 61 -22.86 15.82 4.99
C ARG A 61 -21.50 15.20 5.24
N VAL A 62 -20.50 16.04 5.46
CA VAL A 62 -19.18 15.60 5.93
C VAL A 62 -19.11 15.76 7.44
N ILE A 63 -18.66 14.70 8.13
CA ILE A 63 -18.28 14.77 9.53
C ILE A 63 -16.77 14.57 9.65
N SER A 64 -16.12 15.49 10.34
CA SER A 64 -14.67 15.47 10.56
C SER A 64 -14.32 15.03 11.98
N TYR A 65 -13.26 14.24 12.09
CA TYR A 65 -12.65 13.78 13.33
C TYR A 65 -11.13 13.91 13.26
N GLN A 66 -10.50 13.92 14.44
CA GLN A 66 -9.08 13.64 14.55
C GLN A 66 -8.92 12.19 14.97
N VAL A 67 -8.09 11.45 14.25
CA VAL A 67 -7.70 10.09 14.61
C VAL A 67 -6.21 9.99 14.90
N LYS A 68 -5.82 9.03 15.72
CA LYS A 68 -4.43 8.75 16.08
C LYS A 68 -4.18 7.26 15.99
N HIS A 69 -3.23 6.85 15.16
CA HIS A 69 -2.77 5.47 15.05
C HIS A 69 -1.50 5.33 15.87
N LEU A 70 -1.59 4.72 17.05
CA LEU A 70 -0.47 4.42 17.94
C LEU A 70 0.00 2.99 17.72
N VAL A 71 1.28 2.78 17.43
CA VAL A 71 1.87 1.43 17.50
C VAL A 71 2.00 1.08 18.99
N GLU A 72 1.05 0.32 19.50
CA GLU A 72 0.87 0.08 20.93
C GLU A 72 1.84 -0.97 21.45
N ASP A 73 1.98 -2.08 20.74
CA ASP A 73 2.81 -3.21 21.16
C ASP A 73 3.23 -4.07 19.96
N THR A 74 4.14 -5.01 20.21
CA THR A 74 4.44 -6.12 19.32
C THR A 74 3.61 -7.35 19.69
N THR A 75 3.24 -8.13 18.70
CA THR A 75 2.60 -9.43 18.86
C THR A 75 3.20 -10.42 17.85
N THR A 76 2.65 -11.62 17.80
CA THR A 76 3.03 -12.65 16.84
C THR A 76 1.78 -13.10 16.09
N ASP A 77 1.86 -13.24 14.78
CA ASP A 77 0.74 -13.76 13.99
C ASP A 77 0.63 -15.29 14.09
N ASN A 78 -0.41 -15.85 13.47
CA ASN A 78 -0.67 -17.30 13.46
C ASN A 78 0.44 -18.13 12.78
N LEU A 79 1.38 -17.49 12.07
CA LEU A 79 2.52 -18.13 11.41
C LEU A 79 3.83 -17.94 12.19
N GLY A 80 3.79 -17.35 13.39
CA GLY A 80 4.99 -17.10 14.19
C GLY A 80 5.78 -15.86 13.75
N ARG A 81 5.23 -15.03 12.86
CA ARG A 81 5.89 -13.81 12.35
C ARG A 81 5.66 -12.65 13.31
N LYS A 82 6.67 -11.79 13.46
CA LYS A 82 6.54 -10.55 14.24
C LYS A 82 5.47 -9.66 13.62
N ALA A 83 4.54 -9.22 14.46
CA ALA A 83 3.46 -8.32 14.11
C ALA A 83 3.42 -7.13 15.08
N PHE A 84 2.70 -6.09 14.72
CA PHE A 84 2.54 -4.88 15.51
C PHE A 84 1.06 -4.59 15.72
N THR A 85 0.64 -4.44 16.97
CA THR A 85 -0.72 -3.98 17.31
C THR A 85 -0.75 -2.46 17.21
N ILE A 86 -1.70 -1.93 16.45
CA ILE A 86 -1.91 -0.50 16.29
C ILE A 86 -3.25 -0.14 16.90
N ARG A 87 -3.25 0.71 17.93
CA ARG A 87 -4.49 1.23 18.52
C ARG A 87 -4.88 2.54 17.86
N ARG A 88 -6.11 2.59 17.32
CA ARG A 88 -6.72 3.82 16.83
C ARG A 88 -7.49 4.49 17.96
N TYR A 89 -7.16 5.75 18.21
CA TYR A 89 -7.96 6.66 19.02
C TYR A 89 -8.66 7.67 18.13
N ILE A 90 -9.83 8.15 18.56
CA ILE A 90 -10.64 9.16 17.88
C ILE A 90 -11.04 10.28 18.85
N ARG A 91 -11.20 11.48 18.33
CA ARG A 91 -11.84 12.61 19.01
C ARG A 91 -12.48 13.56 18.00
N LYS A 92 -13.48 14.33 18.42
CA LYS A 92 -14.20 15.24 17.52
C LYS A 92 -13.46 16.57 17.34
N THR A 93 -12.91 17.12 18.41
CA THR A 93 -12.16 18.38 18.40
C THR A 93 -10.83 18.26 19.12
N ALA A 94 -9.94 19.24 18.94
CA ALA A 94 -8.63 19.25 19.57
C ALA A 94 -8.67 19.32 21.11
N ASN A 95 -9.79 19.80 21.68
CA ASN A 95 -10.00 19.94 23.11
C ASN A 95 -10.58 18.68 23.76
N ASP A 96 -11.11 17.76 22.96
CA ASP A 96 -11.68 16.51 23.46
C ASP A 96 -10.58 15.51 23.85
N THR A 97 -10.89 14.70 24.84
CA THR A 97 -10.06 13.55 25.23
C THR A 97 -10.08 12.49 24.14
N TRP A 98 -8.94 11.85 23.91
CA TRP A 98 -8.83 10.70 23.00
C TRP A 98 -9.63 9.51 23.53
N LEU A 99 -10.51 8.95 22.71
CA LEU A 99 -11.25 7.73 23.00
C LEU A 99 -10.74 6.58 22.13
N THR A 100 -10.69 5.37 22.68
CA THR A 100 -10.36 4.18 21.88
C THR A 100 -11.46 3.93 20.86
N ASP A 101 -11.08 3.66 19.62
CA ASP A 101 -12.00 3.53 18.50
C ASP A 101 -11.85 2.20 17.74
N ASN A 102 -10.61 1.82 17.40
CA ASN A 102 -10.35 0.59 16.68
C ASN A 102 -8.96 0.01 17.00
N ALA A 103 -8.70 -1.21 16.56
CA ALA A 103 -7.40 -1.86 16.64
C ALA A 103 -7.06 -2.53 15.30
N PHE A 104 -5.81 -2.41 14.89
CA PHE A 104 -5.27 -2.99 13.67
C PHE A 104 -4.05 -3.84 13.98
N VAL A 105 -3.69 -4.71 13.04
CA VAL A 105 -2.43 -5.46 13.11
C VAL A 105 -1.64 -5.21 11.84
N ALA A 106 -0.36 -4.88 11.97
CA ALA A 106 0.55 -4.70 10.85
C ALA A 106 1.66 -5.76 10.88
N ILE A 107 1.98 -6.33 9.72
CA ILE A 107 3.02 -7.34 9.56
C ILE A 107 3.90 -6.93 8.38
N ASN A 108 5.19 -6.76 8.63
CA ASN A 108 6.19 -6.62 7.57
C ASN A 108 6.90 -7.96 7.41
N THR A 109 6.69 -8.61 6.26
CA THR A 109 7.25 -9.92 5.93
C THR A 109 8.65 -9.84 5.33
N GLY A 110 9.14 -8.63 5.07
CA GLY A 110 10.32 -8.34 4.26
C GLY A 110 9.96 -8.02 2.81
N ASN A 111 8.97 -8.70 2.21
CA ASN A 111 8.56 -8.49 0.82
C ASN A 111 7.11 -7.97 0.65
N SER A 112 6.34 -7.91 1.73
CA SER A 112 5.00 -7.35 1.79
C SER A 112 4.75 -6.66 3.13
N PHE A 113 3.90 -5.63 3.09
CA PHE A 113 3.30 -5.01 4.26
C PHE A 113 1.83 -5.42 4.31
N GLU A 114 1.52 -6.36 5.20
CA GLU A 114 0.16 -6.79 5.47
C GLU A 114 -0.44 -5.90 6.58
N PHE A 115 -1.67 -5.44 6.37
CA PHE A 115 -2.42 -4.62 7.34
C PHE A 115 -3.79 -5.24 7.55
N ILE A 116 -4.11 -5.58 8.78
CA ILE A 116 -5.38 -6.19 9.16
C ILE A 116 -6.23 -5.13 9.86
N GLU A 117 -7.36 -4.78 9.25
CA GLU A 117 -8.36 -3.87 9.79
C GLU A 117 -9.76 -4.47 9.64
N ASN A 118 -10.57 -4.41 10.69
CA ASN A 118 -11.94 -4.97 10.70
C ASN A 118 -12.03 -6.41 10.17
N ASN A 119 -11.06 -7.26 10.54
CA ASN A 119 -10.89 -8.64 10.07
C ASN A 119 -10.53 -8.83 8.59
N PHE A 120 -10.33 -7.76 7.83
CA PHE A 120 -9.84 -7.82 6.45
C PHE A 120 -8.32 -7.63 6.42
N ARG A 121 -7.64 -8.51 5.68
CA ARG A 121 -6.18 -8.44 5.48
C ARG A 121 -5.88 -7.83 4.12
N PHE A 122 -5.22 -6.69 4.13
CA PHE A 122 -4.76 -5.97 2.95
C PHE A 122 -3.25 -6.14 2.77
N ILE A 123 -2.79 -6.27 1.53
CA ILE A 123 -1.39 -6.10 1.16
C ILE A 123 -1.21 -4.65 0.72
N LYS A 124 -0.84 -3.79 1.67
CA LYS A 124 -0.76 -2.34 1.46
C LYS A 124 0.52 -1.91 0.70
N LEU A 125 1.62 -2.65 0.89
CA LEU A 125 2.87 -2.49 0.12
C LEU A 125 3.43 -3.87 -0.26
N LYS A 126 4.15 -3.95 -1.38
CA LYS A 126 4.81 -5.17 -1.85
C LYS A 126 6.10 -4.86 -2.60
N GLU A 127 7.13 -5.70 -2.45
CA GLU A 127 8.37 -5.57 -3.22
C GLU A 127 8.25 -6.17 -4.63
N PRO A 128 8.99 -5.62 -5.62
CA PRO A 128 9.86 -4.46 -5.51
C PRO A 128 9.10 -3.12 -5.49
N ILE A 129 9.58 -2.17 -4.69
CA ILE A 129 9.18 -0.77 -4.75
C ILE A 129 9.77 -0.13 -6.02
N LYS A 130 8.96 -0.10 -7.08
CA LYS A 130 9.27 0.47 -8.39
C LYS A 130 7.97 0.98 -9.02
N ASN A 131 8.01 2.12 -9.69
CA ASN A 131 6.86 2.63 -10.46
C ASN A 131 6.31 1.52 -11.39
N ASP A 132 4.99 1.49 -11.50
CA ASP A 132 4.23 0.54 -12.32
C ASP A 132 4.32 -0.93 -11.86
N TYR A 133 4.98 -1.24 -10.75
CA TYR A 133 4.88 -2.56 -10.15
C TYR A 133 3.49 -2.74 -9.54
N THR A 134 2.82 -3.83 -9.91
CA THR A 134 1.43 -4.09 -9.53
C THR A 134 1.24 -5.36 -8.72
N TRP A 135 0.23 -5.37 -7.85
CA TRP A 135 -0.15 -6.55 -7.09
C TRP A 135 -1.63 -6.55 -6.71
N LYS A 136 -2.17 -7.74 -6.45
CA LYS A 136 -3.53 -7.90 -5.92
C LYS A 136 -3.55 -7.54 -4.43
N GLY A 137 -3.88 -6.28 -4.12
CA GLY A 137 -3.81 -5.74 -2.76
C GLY A 137 -4.86 -6.34 -1.81
N ASN A 138 -6.00 -6.77 -2.35
CA ASN A 138 -7.11 -7.34 -1.59
C ASN A 138 -7.16 -8.87 -1.66
N SER A 139 -6.08 -9.55 -2.08
CA SER A 139 -6.10 -10.99 -2.39
C SER A 139 -6.41 -11.92 -1.21
N TYR A 140 -6.47 -11.41 0.03
CA TYR A 140 -6.84 -12.17 1.23
C TYR A 140 -8.29 -11.94 1.67
N ILE A 141 -9.05 -11.12 0.94
CA ILE A 141 -10.45 -10.81 1.22
C ILE A 141 -11.31 -11.74 0.38
N ASP A 142 -12.27 -12.40 1.02
CA ASP A 142 -13.26 -13.21 0.31
C ASP A 142 -14.35 -12.31 -0.28
N THR A 143 -14.30 -12.18 -1.61
CA THR A 143 -15.16 -11.30 -2.41
C THR A 143 -16.21 -12.08 -3.20
N ASP A 144 -16.50 -13.34 -2.84
CA ASP A 144 -17.45 -14.19 -3.56
C ASP A 144 -18.76 -13.45 -3.90
N PRO A 145 -19.10 -13.29 -5.20
CA PRO A 145 -20.29 -12.58 -5.67
C PRO A 145 -21.61 -13.10 -5.10
N GLY A 146 -21.64 -14.34 -4.61
CA GLY A 146 -22.86 -14.95 -4.09
C GLY A 146 -23.36 -14.40 -2.76
N ASN A 147 -22.48 -13.80 -1.93
CA ASN A 147 -22.86 -13.45 -0.54
C ASN A 147 -21.97 -12.40 0.17
N SER A 148 -21.00 -11.78 -0.52
CA SER A 148 -20.06 -10.85 0.15
C SER A 148 -20.55 -9.39 0.14
N GLU A 149 -20.73 -8.81 1.33
CA GLU A 149 -20.97 -7.36 1.51
C GLU A 149 -19.79 -6.50 1.04
N VAL A 150 -18.63 -7.11 0.80
CA VAL A 150 -17.40 -6.45 0.37
C VAL A 150 -16.98 -6.84 -1.05
N LYS A 151 -17.94 -7.24 -1.89
CA LYS A 151 -17.72 -7.54 -3.32
C LYS A 151 -16.96 -6.43 -4.07
N TYR A 152 -17.08 -5.19 -3.63
CA TYR A 152 -16.43 -4.05 -4.25
C TYR A 152 -14.91 -4.09 -4.12
N PHE A 153 -14.35 -4.90 -3.21
CA PHE A 153 -12.91 -5.14 -3.11
C PHE A 153 -12.36 -6.15 -4.13
N ASP A 154 -13.22 -6.74 -4.96
CA ASP A 154 -12.85 -7.81 -5.87
C ASP A 154 -11.83 -7.37 -6.93
N ASP A 155 -10.81 -8.20 -7.11
CA ASP A 155 -9.79 -8.06 -8.16
C ASP A 155 -8.99 -6.73 -8.19
N TRP A 156 -8.94 -5.97 -7.08
CA TRP A 156 -8.18 -4.72 -7.03
C TRP A 156 -6.68 -4.93 -7.30
N ASN A 157 -6.18 -4.26 -8.32
CA ASN A 157 -4.78 -4.32 -8.74
C ASN A 157 -4.09 -2.99 -8.39
N TYR A 158 -3.38 -3.01 -7.27
CA TYR A 158 -2.66 -1.84 -6.77
C TYR A 158 -1.42 -1.62 -7.63
N ALA A 159 -0.98 -0.37 -7.75
CA ALA A 159 0.22 0.01 -8.47
C ALA A 159 1.00 1.08 -7.73
N TYR A 160 2.33 0.98 -7.71
CA TYR A 160 3.15 2.11 -7.30
C TYR A 160 3.15 3.20 -8.36
N ASP A 161 3.03 4.43 -7.89
CA ASP A 161 3.08 5.64 -8.67
C ASP A 161 3.99 6.66 -7.94
N SER A 162 4.62 7.55 -8.69
CA SER A 162 5.27 8.76 -8.17
C SER A 162 6.22 8.52 -6.98
N LEU A 163 7.12 7.54 -7.09
CA LEU A 163 8.11 7.23 -6.06
C LEU A 163 9.14 8.35 -5.84
N ASN A 164 9.54 8.54 -4.57
CA ASN A 164 10.57 9.50 -4.15
C ASN A 164 10.28 10.94 -4.57
N THR A 165 8.99 11.30 -4.60
CA THR A 165 8.54 12.65 -4.94
C THR A 165 8.09 13.41 -3.69
N PRO A 166 8.30 14.74 -3.64
CA PRO A 166 7.80 15.54 -2.55
C PRO A 166 6.28 15.68 -2.62
N LEU A 167 5.61 15.61 -1.47
CA LEU A 167 4.17 15.84 -1.35
C LEU A 167 3.91 16.91 -0.30
N THR A 168 3.04 17.86 -0.63
CA THR A 168 2.57 18.87 0.32
C THR A 168 1.14 18.57 0.73
N LEU A 169 0.92 18.39 2.03
CA LEU A 169 -0.37 18.13 2.65
C LEU A 169 -0.68 19.28 3.62
N GLY A 170 -1.51 20.22 3.17
CA GLY A 170 -1.78 21.45 3.91
C GLY A 170 -0.51 22.28 4.11
N ALA A 171 -0.08 22.45 5.36
CA ALA A 171 1.12 23.20 5.73
C ALA A 171 2.40 22.33 5.86
N ILE A 172 2.30 21.02 5.68
CA ILE A 172 3.41 20.08 5.86
C ILE A 172 3.90 19.64 4.48
N THR A 173 5.20 19.77 4.24
CA THR A 173 5.88 19.19 3.07
C THR A 173 6.70 17.98 3.51
N ILE A 174 6.57 16.89 2.77
CA ILE A 174 7.31 15.65 2.99
C ILE A 174 8.12 15.40 1.73
N ASP A 175 9.45 15.43 1.86
CA ASP A 175 10.38 15.50 0.71
C ASP A 175 10.40 14.23 -0.15
N SER A 176 10.13 13.08 0.46
CA SER A 176 10.19 11.78 -0.21
C SER A 176 8.95 10.96 0.15
N THR A 177 8.08 10.77 -0.83
CA THR A 177 6.86 9.97 -0.70
C THR A 177 6.78 8.85 -1.73
N LEU A 178 5.91 7.89 -1.44
CA LEU A 178 5.51 6.79 -2.30
C LEU A 178 3.99 6.83 -2.42
N LYS A 179 3.46 6.82 -3.64
CA LYS A 179 2.01 6.72 -3.88
C LYS A 179 1.66 5.29 -4.30
N VAL A 180 0.54 4.80 -3.79
CA VAL A 180 -0.12 3.56 -4.22
C VAL A 180 -1.48 3.95 -4.79
N SER A 181 -1.66 3.72 -6.08
CA SER A 181 -2.98 3.78 -6.73
C SER A 181 -3.63 2.41 -6.57
N GLU A 182 -4.74 2.34 -5.81
CA GLU A 182 -5.34 1.06 -5.42
C GLU A 182 -6.54 0.70 -6.31
N ARG A 183 -7.38 1.68 -6.62
CA ARG A 183 -8.51 1.58 -7.56
C ARG A 183 -8.91 2.96 -8.09
N ASP A 184 -9.35 3.02 -9.34
CA ASP A 184 -10.00 4.17 -9.95
C ASP A 184 -10.98 3.65 -11.00
N GLU A 185 -12.23 3.43 -10.58
CA GLU A 185 -13.28 2.82 -11.39
C GLU A 185 -14.62 3.49 -11.15
N VAL A 186 -15.38 3.67 -12.24
CA VAL A 186 -16.78 4.05 -12.22
C VAL A 186 -17.57 3.03 -13.04
N ILE A 187 -18.58 2.43 -12.44
CA ILE A 187 -19.53 1.52 -13.09
C ILE A 187 -20.85 2.28 -13.26
N GLY A 188 -21.44 2.23 -14.45
CA GLY A 188 -22.69 2.93 -14.76
C GLY A 188 -22.52 4.45 -14.87
N ASP A 189 -23.60 5.20 -14.58
CA ASP A 189 -23.64 6.66 -14.62
C ASP A 189 -24.05 7.22 -13.26
N PRO A 190 -23.11 7.73 -12.45
CA PRO A 190 -23.40 8.32 -11.13
C PRO A 190 -24.35 9.53 -11.17
N SER A 191 -24.55 10.16 -12.33
CA SER A 191 -25.51 11.25 -12.47
C SER A 191 -26.96 10.75 -12.65
N ASN A 192 -27.13 9.47 -12.96
CA ASN A 192 -28.43 8.84 -13.15
C ASN A 192 -28.89 8.11 -11.89
N LEU A 193 -29.77 8.75 -11.11
CA LEU A 193 -30.28 8.21 -9.85
C LEU A 193 -31.25 7.02 -10.01
N ILE A 194 -31.64 6.66 -11.24
CA ILE A 194 -32.59 5.57 -11.51
C ILE A 194 -31.84 4.24 -11.74
N ASN A 195 -30.66 4.31 -12.37
CA ASN A 195 -29.86 3.15 -12.71
C ASN A 195 -28.78 2.93 -11.66
N PHE A 196 -28.42 1.67 -11.43
CA PHE A 196 -27.30 1.34 -10.56
C PHE A 196 -26.01 1.94 -11.12
N SER A 197 -25.24 2.57 -10.24
CA SER A 197 -23.89 3.05 -10.49
C SER A 197 -23.04 2.86 -9.23
N GLU A 198 -21.73 2.78 -9.41
CA GLU A 198 -20.76 2.54 -8.35
C GLU A 198 -19.47 3.30 -8.66
N ILE A 199 -18.87 3.94 -7.65
CA ILE A 199 -17.57 4.60 -7.78
C ILE A 199 -16.64 3.91 -6.81
N ASN A 200 -15.62 3.22 -7.31
CA ASN A 200 -14.57 2.63 -6.50
C ASN A 200 -13.28 3.42 -6.73
N PHE A 201 -12.92 4.24 -5.75
CA PHE A 201 -11.69 5.02 -5.81
C PHE A 201 -10.89 4.84 -4.54
N SER A 202 -9.61 4.49 -4.66
CA SER A 202 -8.72 4.43 -3.51
C SER A 202 -7.27 4.75 -3.87
N VAL A 203 -6.64 5.55 -3.01
CA VAL A 203 -5.25 5.97 -3.14
C VAL A 203 -4.62 6.16 -1.76
N SER A 204 -3.38 5.73 -1.63
CA SER A 204 -2.57 5.90 -0.42
C SER A 204 -1.25 6.58 -0.74
N ASN A 205 -0.79 7.47 0.13
CA ASN A 205 0.57 8.02 0.07
C ASN A 205 1.30 7.70 1.37
N TYR A 206 2.57 7.33 1.24
CA TYR A 206 3.46 6.97 2.34
C TYR A 206 4.66 7.92 2.35
N GLY A 207 4.99 8.48 3.51
CA GLY A 207 6.19 9.28 3.70
C GLY A 207 7.36 8.40 4.13
N ARG A 208 8.53 8.57 3.49
CA ARG A 208 9.75 7.85 3.88
C ARG A 208 10.10 8.17 5.34
N GLY A 209 10.30 7.13 6.15
CA GLY A 209 10.57 7.19 7.59
C GLY A 209 9.35 7.52 8.45
N ILE A 210 8.18 7.74 7.86
CA ILE A 210 6.95 8.15 8.55
C ILE A 210 5.95 7.00 8.58
N GLY A 211 5.50 6.53 7.42
CA GLY A 211 4.33 5.65 7.32
C GLY A 211 3.30 6.14 6.31
N LEU A 212 2.07 5.64 6.42
CA LEU A 212 0.91 6.20 5.72
C LEU A 212 0.73 7.67 6.14
N ILE A 213 0.63 8.60 5.19
CA ILE A 213 0.48 10.04 5.46
C ILE A 213 -0.81 10.61 4.87
N TYR A 214 -1.39 9.92 3.90
CA TYR A 214 -2.67 10.26 3.29
C TYR A 214 -3.33 9.01 2.75
N HIS A 215 -4.63 8.91 2.92
CA HIS A 215 -5.45 7.88 2.30
C HIS A 215 -6.80 8.51 1.92
N ARG A 216 -7.29 8.16 0.73
CA ARG A 216 -8.64 8.51 0.30
C ARG A 216 -9.28 7.27 -0.28
N PHE A 217 -10.48 6.97 0.20
CA PHE A 217 -11.30 5.85 -0.22
C PHE A 217 -12.73 6.35 -0.47
N VAL A 218 -13.33 5.92 -1.58
CA VAL A 218 -14.71 6.17 -1.97
C VAL A 218 -15.30 4.87 -2.51
N HIS A 219 -16.47 4.51 -1.99
CA HIS A 219 -17.37 3.46 -2.45
C HIS A 219 -18.81 3.96 -2.30
#